data_AF-A0A7X9JV90-F1
#
_entry.id   AF-A0A7X9JV90-F1
#
_cell.length_a   1.000
_cell.length_b   1.000
_cell.length_c   1.000
_cell.angle_alpha   90.00
_cell.angle_beta   90.00
_cell.angle_gamma   90.00
#
_symmetry.space_group_name_H-M   'P 1'
#
loop_
_entity.id
_entity.type
_entity.pdbx_description
1 polymer ?
#
loop_
_entity_poly.entity_id
_entity_poly.type
_entity_poly.pdbx_seq_one_letter_code
_entity_poly.pdbx_strand_id
1 'polypeptide(L)'
;VVNGLAVDELAAHLEKTRKEVLAGIRSPLYYHMESRQMNPQILAKTSGISVFRVKRHFRPGIFARLKPSLLASYAKALALSVEELKTVPDKSAGKGNDT
;
A
#
# COMPACT_ATOMS: atom_id res chain seq x y z
N VAL A 1 -6.65 24.32 -15.05
CA VAL A 1 -5.38 23.59 -15.30
C VAL A 1 -4.99 22.92 -14.00
N VAL A 2 -5.23 21.62 -13.87
CA VAL A 2 -4.63 20.83 -12.77
C VAL A 2 -3.14 20.75 -13.06
N ASN A 3 -2.36 21.34 -12.15
CA ASN A 3 -0.96 21.68 -12.34
C ASN A 3 -0.10 20.40 -12.40
N GLY A 4 0.69 20.19 -13.46
CA GLY A 4 1.53 18.98 -13.63
C GLY A 4 2.49 18.73 -12.46
N LEU A 5 2.91 19.80 -11.79
CA LEU A 5 3.74 19.77 -10.58
C LEU A 5 3.13 18.90 -9.46
N ALA A 6 1.81 18.92 -9.27
CA ALA A 6 1.15 18.15 -8.21
C ALA A 6 1.18 16.64 -8.49
N VAL A 7 1.19 16.23 -9.77
CA VAL A 7 1.29 14.82 -10.17
C VAL A 7 2.71 14.32 -9.94
N ASP A 8 3.71 15.13 -10.28
CA ASP A 8 5.12 14.80 -10.11
C ASP A 8 5.50 14.68 -8.63
N GLU A 9 4.98 15.57 -7.76
CA GLU A 9 5.15 15.51 -6.32
C GLU A 9 4.56 14.23 -5.71
N LEU A 10 3.36 13.83 -6.15
CA LEU A 10 2.73 12.58 -5.70
C LEU A 10 3.54 11.36 -6.14
N ALA A 11 4.03 11.35 -7.38
CA ALA A 11 4.87 10.28 -7.90
C ALA A 11 6.20 10.17 -7.13
N ALA A 12 6.85 11.32 -6.85
CA ALA A 12 8.08 11.37 -6.08
C ALA A 12 7.88 10.88 -4.63
N HIS A 13 6.77 11.27 -4.00
CA HIS A 13 6.38 10.80 -2.67
C HIS A 13 6.15 9.28 -2.66
N LEU A 14 5.40 8.75 -3.62
CA LEU A 14 5.14 7.32 -3.72
C LEU A 14 6.42 6.51 -3.96
N GLU A 15 7.34 7.01 -4.80
CA GLU A 15 8.64 6.37 -5.03
C GLU A 15 9.51 6.40 -3.77
N LYS A 16 9.47 7.48 -2.98
CA LYS A 16 10.13 7.53 -1.67
C LYS A 16 9.58 6.43 -0.76
N THR A 17 8.26 6.31 -0.65
CA THR A 17 7.62 5.25 0.14
C THR A 17 8.02 3.86 -0.35
N ARG A 18 8.07 3.64 -1.66
CA ARG A 18 8.53 2.37 -2.25
C ARG A 18 9.94 2.01 -1.77
N LYS A 19 10.87 2.96 -1.80
CA LYS A 19 12.24 2.78 -1.30
C LYS A 19 12.27 2.50 0.21
N GLU A 20 11.43 3.17 0.99
CA GLU A 20 11.29 2.90 2.43
C GLU A 20 10.78 1.48 2.71
N VAL A 21 9.90 0.94 1.87
CA VAL A 21 9.46 -0.47 1.98
C VAL A 21 10.60 -1.43 1.67
N LEU A 22 11.33 -1.19 0.57
CA LEU A 22 12.50 -2.02 0.20
C LEU A 22 13.61 -1.98 1.25
N ALA A 23 13.77 -0.84 1.94
CA ALA A 23 14.71 -0.67 3.05
C ALA A 23 14.20 -1.25 4.39
N GLY A 24 12.99 -1.81 4.44
CA GLY A 24 12.42 -2.37 5.67
C GLY A 24 12.00 -1.33 6.72
N ILE A 25 11.76 -0.08 6.31
CA ILE A 25 11.29 1.01 7.17
C ILE A 25 9.75 1.00 7.24
N ARG A 26 9.09 0.74 6.11
CA ARG A 26 7.62 0.67 5.98
C ARG A 26 7.18 -0.72 5.52
N SER A 27 5.95 -1.11 5.82
CA SER A 27 5.37 -2.32 5.23
C SER A 27 4.81 -2.06 3.83
N PRO A 28 4.72 -3.09 2.98
CA PRO A 28 4.04 -3.03 1.69
C PRO A 28 2.60 -2.47 1.76
N LEU A 29 1.89 -2.73 2.87
CA LEU A 29 0.55 -2.18 3.11
C LEU A 29 0.52 -0.65 3.09
N TYR A 30 1.56 0.00 3.62
CA TYR A 30 1.63 1.47 3.63
C TYR A 30 1.77 2.02 2.21
N TYR A 31 2.64 1.40 1.38
CA TYR A 31 2.79 1.75 -0.03
C TYR A 31 1.46 1.61 -0.79
N HIS A 32 0.79 0.46 -0.65
CA HIS A 32 -0.47 0.22 -1.39
C HIS A 32 -1.62 1.11 -0.94
N MET A 33 -1.62 1.55 0.32
CA MET A 33 -2.54 2.58 0.78
C MET A 33 -2.32 3.90 0.03
N GLU A 34 -1.06 4.37 -0.05
CA GLU A 34 -0.72 5.62 -0.74
C GLU A 34 -0.92 5.53 -2.26
N SER A 35 -0.60 4.39 -2.88
CA SER A 35 -0.79 4.19 -4.33
C SER A 35 -2.26 4.22 -4.74
N ARG A 36 -3.16 3.76 -3.86
CA ARG A 36 -4.61 3.88 -4.00
C ARG A 36 -5.17 5.21 -3.51
N GLN A 37 -4.30 6.16 -3.15
CA GLN A 37 -4.65 7.48 -2.60
C GLN A 37 -5.60 7.39 -1.40
N MET A 38 -5.46 6.32 -0.61
CA MET A 38 -6.22 6.13 0.62
C MET A 38 -5.48 6.72 1.81
N ASN A 39 -6.23 6.97 2.88
CA ASN A 39 -5.70 7.25 4.20
C ASN A 39 -6.05 6.10 5.18
N PRO A 40 -5.46 6.08 6.38
CA PRO A 40 -5.69 4.98 7.33
C PRO A 40 -7.15 4.81 7.73
N GLN A 41 -7.95 5.88 7.74
CA GLN A 41 -9.37 5.87 8.08
C GLN A 41 -10.21 5.21 6.99
N ILE A 42 -9.95 5.55 5.72
CA ILE A 42 -10.60 4.93 4.56
C ILE A 42 -10.25 3.44 4.53
N LEU A 43 -8.97 3.10 4.62
CA LEU A 43 -8.51 1.71 4.59
C LEU A 43 -9.09 0.89 5.76
N ALA A 44 -9.18 1.48 6.95
CA ALA A 44 -9.83 0.85 8.10
C ALA A 44 -11.30 0.52 7.83
N LYS A 45 -12.05 1.49 7.31
CA LYS A 45 -13.47 1.34 6.99
C LYS A 45 -13.69 0.27 5.92
N THR A 46 -12.89 0.27 4.85
CA THR A 46 -13.05 -0.67 3.72
C THR A 46 -12.57 -2.09 4.03
N SER A 47 -11.55 -2.24 4.89
CA SER A 47 -11.05 -3.56 5.33
C SER A 47 -11.77 -4.14 6.54
N GLY A 48 -12.62 -3.36 7.23
CA GLY A 48 -13.27 -3.78 8.48
C GLY A 48 -12.31 -3.90 9.66
N ILE A 49 -11.17 -3.20 9.62
CA ILE A 49 -10.11 -3.27 10.64
C ILE A 49 -10.00 -1.90 11.32
N SER A 50 -9.87 -1.86 12.63
CA SER A 50 -9.75 -0.57 13.34
C SER A 50 -8.52 0.24 12.90
N VAL A 51 -8.66 1.57 12.87
CA VAL A 51 -7.60 2.49 12.44
C VAL A 51 -6.29 2.27 13.22
N PHE A 52 -6.38 2.00 14.52
CA PHE A 52 -5.20 1.69 15.35
C PHE A 52 -4.44 0.47 14.84
N ARG A 53 -5.17 -0.61 14.49
CA ARG A 53 -4.57 -1.83 13.95
C ARG A 53 -3.98 -1.60 12.56
N VAL A 54 -4.68 -0.87 11.69
CA VAL A 54 -4.15 -0.46 10.37
C VAL A 54 -2.81 0.26 10.53
N LYS A 55 -2.76 1.30 11.38
CA LYS A 55 -1.52 2.04 11.65
C LYS A 55 -0.41 1.14 12.20
N ARG A 56 -0.75 0.19 13.07
CA ARG A 56 0.20 -0.80 13.60
C ARG A 56 0.74 -1.71 12.51
N HIS A 57 -0.07 -2.11 11.53
CA HIS A 57 0.32 -2.97 10.41
C HIS A 57 1.14 -2.24 9.33
N PHE A 58 1.34 -0.92 9.43
CA PHE A 58 2.32 -0.20 8.61
C PHE A 58 3.78 -0.49 8.99
N ARG A 59 4.00 -1.16 10.13
CA ARG A 59 5.32 -1.60 10.56
C ARG A 59 5.65 -2.95 9.91
N PRO A 60 6.80 -3.10 9.22
CA PRO A 60 7.10 -4.28 8.41
C PRO A 60 7.15 -5.58 9.23
N GLY A 61 7.79 -5.56 10.41
CA GLY A 61 7.86 -6.74 11.27
C GLY A 61 6.50 -7.22 11.81
N ILE A 62 5.50 -6.33 11.89
CA ILE A 62 4.13 -6.72 12.29
C ILE A 62 3.36 -7.23 11.07
N PHE A 63 3.49 -6.54 9.93
CA PHE A 63 2.86 -6.93 8.67
C PHE A 63 3.27 -8.35 8.24
N ALA A 64 4.56 -8.68 8.34
CA ALA A 64 5.10 -10.00 7.98
C ALA A 64 4.50 -11.15 8.80
N ARG A 65 3.91 -10.85 9.96
CA ARG A 65 3.32 -11.84 10.89
C ARG A 65 1.79 -11.92 10.80
N LEU A 66 1.18 -11.20 9.85
CA LEU A 66 -0.27 -11.19 9.71
C LEU A 66 -0.82 -12.54 9.25
N LYS A 67 -1.95 -12.92 9.83
CA LYS A 67 -2.67 -14.12 9.43
C LYS A 67 -3.23 -13.96 8.01
N PRO A 68 -3.38 -15.05 7.24
CA PRO A 68 -3.92 -15.02 5.89
C PRO A 68 -5.27 -14.31 5.76
N SER A 69 -6.16 -14.48 6.74
CA SER A 69 -7.47 -13.82 6.75
C SER A 69 -7.37 -12.29 6.79
N LEU A 70 -6.40 -11.75 7.52
CA LEU A 70 -6.22 -10.30 7.62
C LEU A 70 -5.56 -9.72 6.37
N LEU A 71 -4.62 -10.47 5.76
CA LEU A 71 -4.04 -10.14 4.47
C LEU A 71 -5.13 -10.11 3.38
N ALA A 72 -6.05 -11.09 3.39
CA ALA A 72 -7.18 -11.13 2.47
C ALA A 72 -8.12 -9.92 2.63
N SER A 73 -8.40 -9.48 3.87
CA SER A 73 -9.19 -8.26 4.11
C SER A 73 -8.54 -7.01 3.51
N TYR A 74 -7.22 -6.86 3.65
CA TYR A 74 -6.50 -5.73 3.04
C TYR A 74 -6.43 -5.83 1.52
N ALA A 75 -6.15 -7.02 0.98
CA ALA A 75 -6.07 -7.26 -0.44
C ALA A 75 -7.40 -6.93 -1.13
N LYS A 76 -8.52 -7.39 -0.56
CA LYS A 76 -9.87 -7.03 -1.02
C LYS A 76 -10.12 -5.52 -0.96
N ALA A 77 -9.77 -4.86 0.15
CA ALA A 77 -9.98 -3.43 0.33
C ALA A 77 -9.18 -2.55 -0.65
N LEU A 78 -8.03 -3.05 -1.10
CA LEU A 78 -7.13 -2.38 -2.03
C LEU A 78 -7.28 -2.86 -3.48
N ALA A 79 -8.22 -3.76 -3.75
CA ALA A 79 -8.40 -4.42 -5.04
C ALA A 79 -7.08 -5.01 -5.59
N LEU A 80 -6.42 -5.82 -4.75
CA LEU A 80 -5.17 -6.52 -5.05
C LEU A 80 -5.34 -8.01 -4.71
N SER A 81 -4.46 -8.85 -5.25
CA SER A 81 -4.19 -10.17 -4.68
C SER A 81 -3.37 -10.07 -3.39
N VAL A 82 -3.38 -11.14 -2.59
CA VAL A 82 -2.55 -11.22 -1.38
C VAL A 82 -1.06 -11.22 -1.73
N GLU A 83 -0.67 -11.76 -2.89
CA GLU A 83 0.72 -11.79 -3.33
C GLU A 83 1.21 -10.40 -3.74
N GLU A 84 0.40 -9.65 -4.50
CA GLU A 84 0.70 -8.24 -4.82
C GLU A 84 0.76 -7.37 -3.56
N LEU A 85 -0.13 -7.62 -2.59
CA LEU A 85 -0.13 -6.88 -1.32
C LEU A 85 1.18 -7.06 -0.53
N LYS A 86 1.86 -8.21 -0.68
CA LYS A 86 3.10 -8.51 0.06
C LYS A 86 4.35 -7.90 -0.58
N THR A 87 4.27 -7.43 -1.82
CA THR A 87 5.40 -6.84 -2.54
C THR A 87 5.09 -5.42 -2.97
N VAL A 88 6.07 -4.74 -3.55
CA VAL A 88 5.88 -3.47 -4.25
C VAL A 88 6.41 -3.64 -5.67
N PRO A 89 5.85 -2.93 -6.67
CA PRO A 89 6.32 -3.04 -8.04
C PRO A 89 7.81 -2.69 -8.15
N ASP A 90 8.56 -3.48 -8.92
CA ASP A 90 9.84 -3.02 -9.41
C ASP A 90 9.63 -1.96 -10.49
N LYS A 91 10.56 -1.00 -10.59
CA LYS A 91 10.50 0.10 -11.57
C LYS A 91 10.37 -0.40 -13.03
N SER A 92 10.65 -1.68 -13.26
CA SER A 92 10.57 -2.39 -14.54
C SER A 92 9.18 -2.95 -14.89
N ALA A 93 8.25 -3.04 -13.93
CA ALA A 93 6.97 -3.76 -14.08
C ALA A 93 5.80 -2.88 -14.53
N GLY A 94 6.07 -1.76 -15.22
CA GLY A 94 5.07 -0.87 -15.78
C GLY A 94 4.64 -1.28 -17.20
N LYS A 95 4.00 -2.45 -17.36
CA LYS A 95 3.08 -2.72 -18.49
C LYS A 95 1.95 -3.62 -17.99
N GLY A 96 0.73 -3.15 -18.23
CA GLY A 96 -0.48 -3.55 -17.53
C GLY A 96 -0.92 -4.99 -17.76
N ASN A 97 -1.66 -5.48 -16.77
CA ASN A 97 -2.66 -6.51 -16.96
C ASN A 97 -4.00 -5.90 -16.57
N ASP A 98 -4.59 -5.17 -17.52
CA ASP A 98 -6.03 -4.95 -17.57
C ASP A 98 -6.57 -6.04 -18.52
N THR A 99 -7.23 -7.05 -17.94
CA THR A 99 -8.13 -7.96 -18.65
C THR A 99 -9.56 -7.64 -18.23
#